data_AF-A0A1A8Y0F7-F1
#
_entry.id   AF-A0A1A8Y0F7-F1
#
_cell.length_a   1.000
_cell.length_b   1.000
_cell.length_c   1.000
_cell.angle_alpha   90.00
_cell.angle_beta   90.00
_cell.angle_gamma   90.00
#
_symmetry.space_group_name_H-M   'P 1'
#
loop_
_entity.id
_entity.type
_entity.pdbx_description
1 polymer ?
#
loop_
_entity_poly.entity_id
_entity_poly.type
_entity_poly.pdbx_seq_one_letter_code
_entity_poly.pdbx_strand_id
1 'polypeptide(L)' 'MTPREPTIELHGPAATHDQRCAVMSGESAVLDLDTGVFLPCWKAQAEGWHLVQARTWWQRLALRVLTPNA' A
#
# COMPACT_ATOMS: atom_id res chain seq x y z
N MET A 1 -11.81 -10.58 14.86
CA MET A 1 -11.73 -10.84 13.42
C MET A 1 -10.25 -11.01 13.10
N THR A 2 -9.84 -12.21 12.70
CA THR A 2 -8.44 -12.47 12.36
C THR A 2 -8.13 -11.80 11.02
N PRO A 3 -7.02 -11.04 10.89
CA PRO A 3 -6.61 -10.51 9.59
C PRO A 3 -6.46 -11.67 8.59
N ARG A 4 -7.05 -11.53 7.40
CA ARG A 4 -6.85 -12.48 6.31
C ARG A 4 -5.42 -12.29 5.79
N GLU A 5 -4.69 -13.40 5.63
CA GLU A 5 -3.45 -13.41 4.86
C GLU A 5 -3.78 -13.45 3.36
N PRO A 6 -3.17 -12.59 2.54
CA PRO A 6 -3.40 -12.60 1.10
C PRO A 6 -2.76 -13.82 0.45
N THR A 7 -3.44 -14.37 -0.56
CA THR A 7 -2.87 -15.42 -1.41
C THR A 7 -1.97 -14.76 -2.44
N ILE A 8 -0.73 -15.24 -2.56
CA ILE A 8 0.25 -14.73 -3.53
C ILE A 8 0.81 -15.91 -4.32
N GLU A 9 0.76 -15.82 -5.64
CA GLU A 9 1.36 -16.77 -6.56
C GLU A 9 2.46 -16.08 -7.36
N LEU A 10 3.68 -16.62 -7.30
CA LEU A 10 4.87 -16.07 -7.98
C LEU A 10 5.05 -16.72 -9.35
N HIS A 11 5.16 -15.88 -10.39
CA HIS A 11 5.36 -16.26 -11.79
C HIS A 11 6.66 -15.65 -12.32
N GLY A 12 7.79 -15.98 -11.68
CA GLY A 12 9.11 -15.41 -12.02
C GLY A 12 9.21 -13.93 -11.64
N PRO A 13 9.41 -12.99 -12.59
CA PRO A 13 9.47 -11.56 -12.29
C PRO A 13 8.10 -10.91 -12.02
N ALA A 14 7.02 -11.69 -12.05
CA ALA A 14 5.65 -11.24 -11.82
C ALA A 14 5.01 -12.02 -10.67
N ALA A 15 3.98 -11.44 -10.05
CA ALA A 15 3.16 -12.11 -9.05
C ALA A 15 1.68 -11.77 -9.21
N THR A 16 0.81 -12.71 -8.87
CA THR A 16 -0.63 -12.50 -8.77
C THR A 16 -1.07 -12.65 -7.32
N HIS A 17 -2.07 -11.86 -6.91
CA HIS A 17 -2.58 -11.90 -5.54
C HIS A 17 -4.04 -11.46 -5.43
N ASP A 18 -4.66 -11.71 -4.27
CA ASP A 18 -6.07 -11.39 -3.97
C ASP A 18 -6.26 -10.12 -3.12
N GLN A 19 -5.17 -9.46 -2.72
CA GLN A 19 -5.22 -8.24 -1.92
C GLN A 19 -5.84 -7.05 -2.68
N ARG A 20 -6.89 -6.46 -2.11
CA ARG A 20 -7.54 -5.26 -2.65
C ARG A 20 -6.77 -3.99 -2.30
N CYS A 21 -6.91 -2.98 -3.15
CA CYS A 21 -6.39 -1.64 -2.89
C CYS A 21 -7.11 -1.03 -1.68
N ALA A 22 -6.33 -0.44 -0.76
CA ALA A 22 -6.85 0.20 0.45
C ALA A 22 -7.64 1.49 0.16
N VAL A 23 -7.38 2.14 -0.97
CA VAL A 23 -8.01 3.41 -1.39
C VAL A 23 -9.24 3.16 -2.27
N MET A 24 -9.13 2.23 -3.23
CA MET A 24 -10.15 1.97 -4.24
C MET A 24 -10.59 0.51 -4.18
N SER A 25 -11.75 0.25 -3.58
CA SER A 25 -12.22 -1.11 -3.27
C SER A 25 -12.46 -2.04 -4.47
N GLY A 26 -12.57 -1.48 -5.69
CA GLY A 26 -12.71 -2.23 -6.94
C GLY A 26 -11.40 -2.58 -7.63
N GLU A 27 -10.27 -2.10 -7.13
CA GLU A 27 -8.95 -2.29 -7.73
C GLU A 27 -8.08 -3.23 -6.88
N SER A 28 -7.14 -3.93 -7.50
CA SER A 28 -6.12 -4.72 -6.79
C SER A 28 -4.99 -3.80 -6.29
N ALA A 29 -4.46 -4.09 -5.11
CA ALA A 29 -3.24 -3.44 -4.64
C ALA A 29 -2.06 -3.76 -5.58
N VAL A 30 -0.96 -3.00 -5.48
CA VAL A 30 0.30 -3.36 -6.14
C VAL A 30 1.20 -4.02 -5.11
N LEU A 31 1.63 -5.26 -5.35
CA LEU A 31 2.65 -5.90 -4.53
C LEU A 31 4.04 -5.46 -4.99
N ASP A 32 4.77 -4.79 -4.11
CA ASP A 32 6.21 -4.57 -4.26
C ASP A 32 6.95 -5.86 -3.88
N LEU A 33 7.59 -6.50 -4.86
CA LEU A 33 8.30 -7.77 -4.67
C LEU A 33 9.63 -7.61 -3.93
N ASP A 34 10.22 -6.41 -3.89
CA ASP A 34 11.47 -6.16 -3.15
C ASP A 34 11.19 -6.00 -1.66
N THR A 35 10.09 -5.33 -1.31
CA THR A 35 9.74 -5.02 0.10
C THR A 35 8.68 -5.94 0.69
N GLY A 36 7.93 -6.67 -0.15
CA GLY A 36 6.77 -7.49 0.26
C GLY A 36 5.55 -6.66 0.68
N VAL A 37 5.53 -5.36 0.38
CA VAL A 37 4.49 -4.43 0.84
C VAL A 37 3.44 -4.23 -0.24
N PHE A 38 2.17 -4.25 0.16
CA PHE A 38 1.06 -3.84 -0.69
C PHE A 38 0.93 -2.32 -0.73
N LEU A 39 1.21 -1.76 -1.90
CA LEU A 39 1.03 -0.36 -2.23
C LEU A 39 -0.40 -0.12 -2.77
N PRO A 40 -0.89 1.14 -2.76
CA PRO A 40 -2.11 1.50 -3.46
C PRO A 40 -2.09 1.06 -4.94
N CYS A 41 -3.26 0.83 -5.53
CA CYS A 41 -3.36 0.51 -6.96
C CYS A 41 -2.73 1.63 -7.81
N TRP A 42 -2.29 1.30 -9.03
CA TRP A 42 -1.70 2.26 -9.96
C TRP A 42 -2.56 3.52 -10.17
N LYS A 43 -3.89 3.34 -10.22
CA LYS A 43 -4.83 4.47 -10.36
C LYS A 43 -4.79 5.40 -9.14
N ALA A 44 -4.79 4.84 -7.94
CA ALA A 44 -4.67 5.64 -6.71
C ALA A 44 -3.30 6.34 -6.64
N GLN A 45 -2.22 5.69 -7.06
CA GLN A 45 -0.90 6.31 -7.12
C GLN A 45 -0.88 7.50 -8.10
N ALA A 46 -1.54 7.39 -9.26
CA ALA A 46 -1.67 8.50 -10.21
C ALA A 46 -2.46 9.70 -9.64
N GLU A 47 -3.35 9.46 -8.70
CA GLU A 47 -4.09 10.49 -7.95
C GLU A 47 -3.32 11.04 -6.74
N GLY A 48 -2.08 10.58 -6.52
CA GLY A 48 -1.20 11.04 -5.44
C GLY A 48 -1.33 10.25 -4.13
N TRP A 49 -2.05 9.12 -4.13
CA TRP A 49 -2.09 8.24 -2.96
C TRP A 49 -0.83 7.38 -2.89
N HIS A 50 0.01 7.65 -1.88
CA HIS A 50 1.25 6.90 -1.63
C HIS A 50 1.30 6.37 -0.21
N LEU A 51 1.90 5.20 -0.03
CA LEU A 51 2.20 4.66 1.30
C LEU A 51 3.47 5.33 1.84
N VAL A 52 3.40 5.89 3.04
CA VAL A 52 4.54 6.54 3.69
C VAL A 52 4.82 5.90 5.04
N GLN A 53 6.07 5.49 5.28
CA GLN A 53 6.52 4.98 6.57
C GLN A 53 7.32 6.06 7.32
N ALA A 54 6.75 6.63 8.38
CA ALA A 54 7.45 7.58 9.25
C ALA A 54 8.32 6.85 10.30
N ARG A 55 9.62 6.76 10.01
CA ARG A 55 10.61 6.08 10.84
C ARG A 55 11.05 6.93 12.04
N THR A 56 11.08 8.26 11.88
CA THR A 56 11.56 9.19 12.91
C THR A 56 10.42 10.02 13.51
N TRP A 57 10.64 10.59 14.70
CA TRP A 57 9.61 11.38 15.38
C TRP A 57 9.24 12.66 14.61
N TRP A 58 10.21 13.29 13.94
CA TRP A 58 9.94 14.47 13.11
C TRP A 58 9.18 14.13 11.83
N GLN A 59 9.41 12.95 11.22
CA GLN A 59 8.61 12.48 10.09
C GLN A 59 7.15 12.26 10.50
N ARG A 60 6.92 11.70 11.69
CA ARG A 60 5.55 11.54 12.24
C ARG A 60 4.89 12.90 12.50
N LEU A 61 5.65 13.86 13.03
CA LEU A 61 5.16 15.21 13.24
C LEU A 61 4.80 15.89 11.91
N ALA A 62 5.67 15.80 10.91
CA ALA A 62 5.41 16.35 9.58
C ALA A 62 4.14 15.77 8.95
N LEU A 63 3.93 14.46 9.03
CA LEU A 63 2.69 13.83 8.55
C LEU A 63 1.45 14.35 9.30
N ARG A 64 1.50 14.52 10.62
CA ARG A 64 0.35 15.06 11.37
C ARG A 64 -0.01 16.49 11.00
N VAL A 65 0.99 17.31 10.68
CA VAL A 65 0.80 18.73 10.36
C VAL A 65 0.41 18.93 8.90
N LEU A 66 1.06 18.20 7.98
CA LEU A 66 0.88 18.37 6.52
C LEU A 66 -0.30 17.54 5.98
N THR A 67 -0.70 16.48 6.67
CA THR A 67 -1.86 15.66 6.35
C THR A 67 -2.80 15.60 7.55
N PRO A 68 -3.55 16.69 7.85
CA PRO A 68 -4.35 16.81 9.07
C PRO A 68 -5.54 15.83 9.15
N ASN A 69 -5.86 15.10 8.08
CA ASN A 69 -6.94 14.11 8.00
C ASN A 69 -6.45 12.66 7.80
N ALA A 70 -5.14 12.40 7.95
CA ALA A 70 -4.56 11.04 7.87
C ALA A 70 -4.61 10.30 9.21
#